data_AF-A0A7E6FIC1-F1
#
_entry.id   AF-A0A7E6FIC1-F1
#
_cell.length_a   1.000
_cell.length_b   1.000
_cell.length_c   1.000
_cell.angle_alpha   90.00
_cell.angle_beta   90.00
_cell.angle_gamma   90.00
#
_symmetry.space_group_name_H-M   'P 1'
#
loop_
_entity.id
_entity.type
_entity.pdbx_description
1 polymer ?
#
loop_
_entity_poly.entity_id
_entity_poly.type
_entity_poly.pdbx_seq_one_letter_code
_entity_poly.pdbx_strand_id
1 'polypeptide(L)'
;MKTTVCSRILPMLTARVFILEGFFLTECGEHSDKVDEQSKLGRILQTTARNIIDVAAMEPQSMEHNEYHDKAKLYSDKLNSALNGSGRIRTYKTQLPNSTNNPQVILSSQPLPSTDLLLIKKAADQACDAYNHIQVNHKEELIVPFRVC
;
A
#
# COMPACT_ATOMS: atom_id res chain seq x y z
N MET A 1 39.55 -0.75 11.42
CA MET A 1 39.11 0.58 10.94
C MET A 1 37.59 0.55 10.82
N LYS A 2 36.88 1.23 11.72
CA LYS A 2 35.40 1.27 11.76
C LYS A 2 34.96 2.57 11.10
N THR A 3 34.15 2.48 10.04
CA THR A 3 33.57 3.63 9.34
C THR A 3 32.24 4.01 9.99
N THR A 4 32.21 5.20 10.56
CA THR A 4 31.04 5.86 11.14
C THR A 4 30.16 6.41 10.00
N VAL A 5 28.96 5.86 9.82
CA VAL A 5 27.96 6.41 8.90
C VAL A 5 27.24 7.55 9.60
N CYS A 6 27.34 8.74 8.99
CA CYS A 6 26.78 10.00 9.45
C CYS A 6 25.24 9.94 9.46
N SER A 7 24.68 9.84 10.67
CA SER A 7 23.26 10.05 10.97
C SER A 7 22.93 11.54 10.88
N ARG A 8 22.29 11.99 9.79
CA ARG A 8 21.84 13.39 9.70
C ARG A 8 20.72 13.69 8.68
N ILE A 9 19.83 12.73 8.39
CA ILE A 9 18.70 12.94 7.45
C ILE A 9 17.32 12.88 8.12
N LEU A 10 17.20 12.67 9.43
CA LEU A 10 15.89 12.39 10.05
C LEU A 10 15.13 13.51 10.81
N PRO A 11 15.44 14.82 10.81
CA PRO A 11 14.56 15.76 11.51
C PRO A 11 13.91 16.85 10.64
N MET A 12 13.71 16.63 9.33
CA MET A 12 13.02 17.63 8.48
C MET A 12 11.57 17.27 8.14
N LEU A 13 11.14 16.02 8.34
CA LEU A 13 9.78 15.61 7.96
C LEU A 13 8.74 15.77 9.08
N THR A 14 9.17 15.94 10.32
CA THR A 14 8.26 16.04 11.48
C THR A 14 7.75 17.47 11.73
N ALA A 15 8.34 18.49 11.10
CA ALA A 15 8.02 19.89 11.38
C ALA A 15 6.86 20.45 10.53
N ARG A 16 6.51 19.84 9.38
CA ARG A 16 5.40 20.34 8.53
C ARG A 16 4.03 19.77 8.84
N VAL A 17 3.96 18.67 9.60
CA VAL A 17 2.67 18.15 10.10
C VAL A 17 2.18 18.97 11.31
N PHE A 18 3.07 19.72 11.96
CA PHE A 18 2.77 20.44 13.20
C PHE A 18 2.03 21.78 13.01
N ILE A 19 1.83 22.24 11.77
CA ILE A 19 1.24 23.57 11.49
C ILE A 19 -0.27 23.52 11.20
N LEU A 20 -0.88 22.34 11.08
CA LEU A 20 -2.35 22.22 10.95
C LEU A 20 -3.07 21.84 12.25
N GLU A 21 -2.36 21.55 13.33
CA GLU A 21 -2.91 21.15 14.63
C GLU A 21 -2.64 22.23 15.68
N GLY A 22 -3.13 23.45 15.43
CA GLY A 22 -2.83 24.58 16.29
C GLY A 22 -3.90 25.65 16.29
N PHE A 23 -5.08 25.34 16.85
CA PHE A 23 -5.83 26.32 17.66
C PHE A 23 -7.04 25.67 18.35
N PHE A 24 -6.93 25.26 19.62
CA PHE A 24 -8.02 25.44 20.59
C PHE A 24 -7.53 25.27 22.04
N LEU A 25 -7.57 26.40 22.77
CA LEU A 25 -7.56 26.65 24.24
C LEU A 25 -6.47 26.01 25.12
N THR A 26 -5.61 26.83 25.73
CA THR A 26 -5.82 27.62 26.97
C THR A 26 -5.56 26.80 28.23
N GLU A 27 -4.40 27.11 28.81
CA GLU A 27 -3.99 27.11 30.21
C GLU A 27 -5.08 26.76 31.27
N CYS A 28 -4.83 25.75 32.10
CA CYS A 28 -5.17 25.77 33.52
C CYS A 28 -4.42 24.69 34.31
N GLY A 29 -3.94 25.09 35.48
CA GLY A 29 -3.19 24.27 36.42
C GLY A 29 -4.02 23.20 37.15
N GLU A 30 -3.28 22.39 37.92
CA GLU A 30 -3.70 21.43 38.95
C GLU A 30 -5.15 20.91 38.90
N HIS A 31 -5.40 19.89 38.07
CA HIS A 31 -6.35 18.80 38.39
C HIS A 31 -5.98 17.53 37.58
N SER A 32 -5.00 16.76 38.06
CA SER A 32 -4.26 15.80 37.21
C SER A 32 -4.92 14.46 36.86
N ASP A 33 -6.11 14.11 37.39
CA ASP A 33 -6.72 12.79 37.10
C ASP A 33 -7.98 12.85 36.22
N LYS A 34 -8.74 13.96 36.25
CA LYS A 34 -9.99 14.07 35.47
C LYS A 34 -9.75 14.44 34.00
N VAL A 35 -8.68 15.18 33.73
CA VAL A 35 -8.30 15.62 32.38
C VAL A 35 -7.79 14.45 31.52
N ASP A 36 -7.08 13.48 32.14
CA ASP A 36 -6.58 12.29 31.46
C ASP A 36 -7.72 11.34 31.05
N GLU A 37 -8.70 11.11 31.93
CA GLU A 37 -9.87 10.29 31.62
C GLU A 37 -10.75 10.90 30.52
N GLN A 38 -10.95 12.22 30.54
CA GLN A 38 -11.68 12.90 29.45
C GLN A 38 -10.92 12.85 28.12
N SER A 39 -9.58 12.91 28.14
CA SER A 39 -8.75 12.73 26.94
C SER A 39 -8.83 11.31 26.39
N LYS A 40 -8.83 10.28 27.26
CA LYS A 40 -9.04 8.87 26.86
C LYS A 40 -10.40 8.66 26.22
N LEU A 41 -11.46 9.18 26.83
CA LEU A 41 -12.81 9.11 26.28
C LEU A 41 -12.93 9.84 24.94
N GLY A 42 -12.30 11.01 24.81
CA GLY A 42 -12.21 11.75 23.54
C GLY A 42 -11.53 10.93 22.44
N ARG A 43 -10.41 10.27 22.76
CA ARG A 43 -9.71 9.37 21.83
C ARG A 43 -10.55 8.17 21.42
N ILE A 44 -11.29 7.58 22.37
CA ILE A 44 -12.20 6.45 22.09
C ILE A 44 -13.29 6.89 21.11
N LEU A 45 -13.93 8.04 21.35
CA LEU A 45 -14.98 8.57 20.48
C LEU A 45 -14.44 8.89 19.08
N GLN A 46 -13.28 9.54 18.98
CA GLN A 46 -12.64 9.83 17.68
C GLN A 46 -12.26 8.55 16.92
N THR A 47 -11.71 7.55 17.63
CA THR A 47 -11.34 6.25 17.04
C THR A 47 -12.60 5.51 16.57
N THR A 48 -13.66 5.55 17.38
CA THR A 48 -14.95 4.93 17.05
C THR A 48 -15.60 5.59 15.84
N ALA A 49 -15.65 6.92 15.81
CA ALA A 49 -16.18 7.69 14.69
C ALA A 49 -15.41 7.42 13.37
N ARG A 50 -14.10 7.16 13.46
CA ARG A 50 -13.28 6.78 12.30
C ARG A 50 -13.50 5.35 11.83
N ASN A 51 -13.79 4.43 12.75
CA ASN A 51 -13.91 2.99 12.47
C ASN A 51 -15.34 2.57 12.12
N ILE A 52 -16.34 3.42 12.39
CA ILE A 52 -17.72 3.20 11.93
C ILE A 52 -17.78 3.43 10.42
N ILE A 53 -18.39 2.49 9.71
CA ILE A 53 -18.61 2.58 8.27
C ILE A 53 -19.95 3.29 8.04
N ASP A 54 -19.91 4.46 7.42
CA ASP A 54 -21.11 5.13 6.92
C ASP A 54 -21.55 4.48 5.60
N VAL A 55 -22.63 3.71 5.67
CA VAL A 55 -23.22 3.02 4.51
C VAL A 55 -23.94 4.00 3.59
N ALA A 56 -24.40 5.15 4.10
CA ALA A 56 -25.10 6.16 3.29
C ALA A 56 -24.15 6.97 2.40
N ALA A 57 -22.88 7.09 2.77
CA ALA A 57 -21.84 7.74 1.98
C ALA A 57 -21.33 6.91 0.77
N MET A 58 -21.96 5.77 0.47
CA MET A 58 -21.61 4.95 -0.71
C MET A 58 -22.14 5.52 -2.04
N GLU A 59 -23.09 6.45 -1.99
CA GLU A 59 -23.52 7.20 -3.18
C GLU A 59 -22.38 8.16 -3.60
N PRO A 60 -22.07 8.31 -4.90
CA PRO A 60 -21.03 9.21 -5.36
C PRO A 60 -21.35 10.65 -4.96
N GLN A 61 -20.76 11.11 -3.85
CA GLN A 61 -20.70 12.52 -3.51
C GLN A 61 -19.81 13.21 -4.55
N SER A 62 -20.46 13.87 -5.51
CA SER A 62 -19.75 14.72 -6.46
C SER A 62 -19.19 15.91 -5.69
N MET A 63 -17.86 16.08 -5.69
CA MET A 63 -17.28 17.38 -5.36
C MET A 63 -17.88 18.45 -6.27
N GLU A 64 -17.97 19.67 -5.78
CA GLU A 64 -18.39 20.79 -6.61
C GLU A 64 -17.40 21.00 -7.76
N HIS A 65 -17.91 21.34 -8.95
CA HIS A 65 -17.09 21.47 -10.15
C HIS A 65 -15.94 22.48 -9.98
N ASN A 66 -16.20 23.60 -9.32
CA ASN A 66 -15.19 24.62 -9.08
C ASN A 66 -14.10 24.13 -8.11
N GLU A 67 -14.49 23.44 -7.03
CA GLU A 67 -13.56 22.84 -6.07
C GLU A 67 -12.65 21.79 -6.75
N TYR A 68 -13.22 20.98 -7.64
CA TYR A 68 -12.46 20.03 -8.44
C TYR A 68 -11.40 20.73 -9.30
N HIS A 69 -11.78 21.78 -10.02
CA HIS A 69 -10.86 22.52 -10.88
C HIS A 69 -9.72 23.20 -10.12
N ASP A 70 -10.02 23.80 -8.97
CA ASP A 70 -9.01 24.44 -8.13
C ASP A 70 -8.05 23.42 -7.53
N LYS A 71 -8.56 22.27 -7.04
CA LYS A 71 -7.73 21.15 -6.57
C LYS A 71 -6.84 20.58 -7.68
N ALA A 72 -7.39 20.41 -8.89
CA ALA A 72 -6.63 19.90 -10.03
C ALA A 72 -5.45 20.82 -10.38
N LYS A 73 -5.67 22.14 -10.44
CA LYS A 73 -4.60 23.13 -10.65
C LYS A 73 -3.58 23.09 -9.53
N LEU A 74 -4.03 23.11 -8.27
CA LEU A 74 -3.16 23.04 -7.09
C LEU A 74 -2.25 21.81 -7.10
N TYR A 75 -2.78 20.64 -7.46
CA TYR A 75 -1.99 19.42 -7.54
C TYR A 75 -1.03 19.43 -8.72
N SER A 76 -1.45 19.97 -9.88
CA SER A 76 -0.57 20.17 -11.03
C SER A 76 0.63 21.07 -10.68
N ASP A 77 0.39 22.20 -10.03
CA ASP A 77 1.44 23.17 -9.68
C ASP A 77 2.41 22.62 -8.63
N LYS A 78 1.88 21.92 -7.61
CA LYS A 78 2.69 21.22 -6.60
C LYS A 78 3.53 20.12 -7.24
N LEU A 79 2.95 19.36 -8.17
CA LEU A 79 3.63 18.29 -8.88
C LEU A 79 4.75 18.84 -9.76
N ASN A 80 4.48 19.89 -10.54
CA ASN A 80 5.49 20.54 -11.38
C ASN A 80 6.64 21.10 -10.54
N SER A 81 6.31 21.76 -9.43
CA SER A 81 7.32 22.30 -8.51
C SER A 81 8.19 21.20 -7.87
N ALA A 82 7.58 20.08 -7.47
CA ALA A 82 8.29 18.92 -6.91
C ALA A 82 9.15 18.20 -7.95
N LEU A 83 8.67 18.08 -9.19
CA LEU A 83 9.42 17.45 -10.27
C LEU A 83 10.59 18.32 -10.76
N ASN A 84 10.40 19.64 -10.86
CA ASN A 84 11.47 20.55 -11.27
C ASN A 84 12.62 20.61 -10.27
N GLY A 85 12.35 20.44 -8.97
CA GLY A 85 13.36 20.36 -7.92
C GLY A 85 13.99 18.96 -7.75
N SER A 86 13.34 17.93 -8.28
CA SER A 86 13.88 16.57 -8.29
C SER A 86 14.66 16.40 -9.58
N GLY A 87 16.00 16.50 -9.55
CA GLY A 87 16.88 16.24 -10.70
C GLY A 87 16.73 14.84 -11.34
N ARG A 88 15.77 14.03 -10.87
CA ARG A 88 15.20 12.88 -11.55
C ARG A 88 14.29 13.36 -12.68
N ILE A 89 14.92 13.75 -13.78
CA ILE A 89 14.27 13.69 -15.10
C ILE A 89 13.60 12.31 -15.15
N ARG A 90 12.26 12.27 -15.33
CA ARG A 90 11.56 11.03 -15.66
C ARG A 90 12.06 10.62 -17.04
N THR A 91 13.23 10.00 -17.06
CA THR A 91 13.76 9.31 -18.21
C THR A 91 12.73 8.26 -18.54
N TYR A 92 11.96 8.59 -19.58
CA TYR A 92 11.30 7.69 -20.49
C TYR A 92 11.87 6.27 -20.35
N LYS A 93 10.98 5.32 -20.05
CA LYS A 93 11.20 3.86 -19.99
C LYS A 93 12.66 3.47 -19.74
N THR A 94 12.97 3.10 -18.50
CA THR A 94 14.26 2.48 -18.16
C THR A 94 14.64 1.48 -19.24
N GLN A 95 15.79 1.69 -19.87
CA GLN A 95 16.26 0.80 -20.91
C GLN A 95 16.45 -0.61 -20.33
N LEU A 96 16.20 -1.63 -21.16
CA LEU A 96 16.47 -3.00 -20.74
C LEU A 96 17.94 -3.11 -20.32
N PRO A 97 18.24 -3.80 -19.20
CA PRO A 97 19.60 -3.95 -18.75
C PRO A 97 20.41 -4.71 -19.80
N ASN A 98 21.62 -4.21 -20.10
CA ASN A 98 22.52 -4.91 -21.00
C ASN A 98 23.00 -6.21 -20.32
N SER A 99 22.50 -7.35 -20.78
CA SER A 99 22.75 -8.66 -20.16
C SER A 99 24.09 -9.27 -20.61
N THR A 100 24.62 -8.89 -21.77
CA THR A 100 25.90 -9.41 -22.30
C THR A 100 26.48 -8.49 -23.36
N ASN A 101 27.81 -8.42 -23.43
CA ASN A 101 28.52 -7.71 -24.50
C ASN A 101 28.72 -8.56 -25.77
N ASN A 102 28.50 -9.89 -25.70
CA ASN A 102 28.75 -10.83 -26.80
C ASN A 102 27.56 -11.79 -26.99
N PRO A 103 26.44 -11.32 -27.59
CA PRO A 103 25.22 -12.11 -27.70
C PRO A 103 25.39 -13.38 -28.56
N GLN A 104 26.20 -13.31 -29.62
CA GLN A 104 26.42 -14.43 -30.53
C GLN A 104 27.06 -15.64 -29.82
N VAL A 105 27.99 -15.37 -28.89
CA VAL A 105 28.68 -16.43 -28.13
C VAL A 105 27.72 -17.12 -27.16
N ILE A 106 26.89 -16.35 -26.45
CA ILE A 106 25.92 -16.91 -25.50
C ILE A 106 24.85 -17.72 -26.23
N LEU A 107 24.32 -17.22 -27.35
CA LEU A 107 23.29 -17.92 -28.12
C LEU A 107 23.80 -19.19 -28.81
N SER A 108 25.10 -19.26 -29.11
CA SER A 108 25.74 -20.45 -29.69
C SER A 108 26.21 -21.46 -28.64
N SER A 109 26.04 -21.15 -27.35
CA SER A 109 26.44 -22.06 -26.27
C SER A 109 25.52 -23.29 -26.19
N GLN A 110 25.98 -24.30 -25.46
CA GLN A 110 25.21 -25.55 -25.31
C GLN A 110 23.83 -25.26 -24.69
N PRO A 111 22.73 -25.72 -25.33
CA PRO A 111 21.39 -25.56 -24.78
C PRO A 111 21.18 -26.39 -23.51
N LEU A 112 20.16 -26.03 -22.73
CA LEU A 112 19.81 -26.73 -21.49
C LEU A 112 19.57 -28.24 -21.76
N PRO A 113 20.11 -29.15 -20.93
CA PRO A 113 19.94 -30.58 -21.14
C PRO A 113 18.46 -31.00 -20.98
N SER A 114 18.05 -32.02 -21.74
CA SER A 114 16.68 -32.52 -21.75
C SER A 114 16.23 -33.11 -20.40
N THR A 115 17.17 -33.59 -19.59
CA THR A 115 16.92 -34.09 -18.23
C THR A 115 16.31 -33.02 -17.34
N ASP A 116 16.81 -31.80 -17.42
CA ASP A 116 16.38 -30.69 -16.58
C ASP A 116 15.00 -30.21 -17.00
N LEU A 117 14.75 -30.15 -18.32
CA LEU A 117 13.42 -29.85 -18.87
C LEU A 117 12.38 -30.89 -18.42
N LEU A 118 12.72 -32.17 -18.46
CA LEU A 118 11.83 -33.24 -18.01
C LEU A 118 11.56 -33.16 -16.50
N LEU A 119 12.60 -32.86 -15.71
CA LEU A 119 12.47 -32.67 -14.27
C LEU A 119 11.52 -31.51 -13.94
N ILE A 120 11.72 -30.35 -14.57
CA ILE A 120 10.86 -29.17 -14.38
C ILE A 120 9.43 -29.48 -14.79
N LYS A 121 9.24 -30.15 -15.93
CA LYS A 121 7.91 -30.54 -16.40
C LYS A 121 7.20 -31.45 -15.40
N LYS A 122 7.88 -32.50 -14.92
CA LYS A 122 7.31 -33.42 -13.93
C LYS A 122 6.94 -32.70 -12.63
N ALA A 123 7.78 -31.79 -12.16
CA ALA A 123 7.48 -30.99 -10.97
C ALA A 123 6.27 -30.08 -11.17
N ALA A 124 6.13 -29.46 -12.36
CA ALA A 124 4.97 -28.65 -12.71
C ALA A 124 3.68 -29.48 -12.79
N ASP A 125 3.73 -30.65 -13.44
CA ASP A 125 2.60 -31.58 -13.53
C ASP A 125 2.13 -32.01 -12.13
N GLN A 126 3.07 -32.36 -11.24
CA GLN A 126 2.76 -32.70 -9.84
C GLN A 126 2.13 -31.55 -9.06
N ALA A 127 2.55 -30.31 -9.30
CA ALA A 127 1.96 -29.13 -8.67
C ALA A 127 0.54 -28.87 -9.17
N CYS A 128 0.29 -29.05 -10.48
CA CYS A 128 -1.05 -28.98 -11.06
C CYS A 128 -1.97 -30.08 -10.50
N ASP A 129 -1.46 -31.30 -10.36
CA ASP A 129 -2.21 -32.40 -9.75
C ASP A 129 -2.57 -32.07 -8.30
N ALA A 130 -1.62 -31.56 -7.51
CA ALA A 130 -1.87 -31.16 -6.13
C ALA A 130 -2.88 -30.01 -6.02
N TYR A 131 -2.88 -29.06 -6.95
CA TYR A 131 -3.86 -27.97 -7.00
C TYR A 131 -5.30 -28.50 -7.14
N ASN A 132 -5.51 -29.54 -7.94
CA ASN A 132 -6.82 -30.15 -8.13
C ASN A 132 -7.36 -30.82 -6.85
N HIS A 133 -6.50 -31.12 -5.87
CA HIS A 133 -6.94 -31.67 -4.58
C HIS A 133 -7.45 -30.59 -3.62
N ILE A 134 -7.32 -29.30 -3.95
CA ILE A 134 -7.86 -28.18 -3.17
C ILE A 134 -9.35 -28.04 -3.50
N GLN A 135 -10.17 -28.91 -2.91
CA GLN A 135 -11.62 -28.91 -3.05
C GLN A 135 -12.32 -29.18 -1.72
N VAL A 136 -13.55 -28.68 -1.59
CA VAL A 136 -14.39 -28.94 -0.42
C VAL A 136 -14.99 -30.35 -0.54
N ASN A 137 -14.54 -31.27 0.32
CA ASN A 137 -15.14 -32.60 0.41
C ASN A 137 -16.51 -32.51 1.09
N HIS A 138 -17.57 -32.80 0.34
CA HIS A 138 -18.93 -32.85 0.86
C HIS A 138 -19.09 -34.01 1.86
N LYS A 139 -19.61 -33.73 3.07
CA LYS A 139 -19.85 -34.73 4.12
C LYS A 139 -21.34 -34.89 4.46
N GLU A 140 -22.05 -33.78 4.58
CA GLU A 140 -23.45 -33.74 4.99
C GLU A 140 -24.20 -32.73 4.12
N GLU A 141 -25.50 -32.96 3.94
CA GLU A 141 -26.37 -32.08 3.17
C GLU A 141 -26.52 -30.73 3.87
N LEU A 142 -26.08 -29.65 3.22
CA LEU A 142 -26.17 -28.30 3.78
C LEU A 142 -27.59 -27.71 3.72
N ILE A 143 -28.47 -28.30 2.92
CA ILE A 143 -29.83 -27.82 2.69
C ILE A 143 -30.78 -29.00 2.90
N VAL A 144 -31.54 -28.99 3.98
CA VAL A 144 -32.59 -30.00 4.19
C VAL A 144 -33.95 -29.39 3.80
N PRO A 145 -34.67 -29.96 2.83
CA PRO A 145 -35.98 -29.46 2.47
C PRO A 145 -37.01 -29.83 3.55
N PHE A 146 -37.60 -28.83 4.19
CA PHE A 146 -38.72 -29.05 5.10
C PHE A 146 -39.98 -29.34 4.28
N ARG A 147 -40.42 -30.60 4.25
CA ARG A 147 -41.80 -30.93 3.89
C ARG A 147 -42.65 -30.92 5.15
N VAL A 148 -43.56 -29.96 5.23
CA VAL A 148 -44.62 -29.95 6.25
C VAL A 148 -45.74 -30.86 5.72
N CYS A 149 -46.01 -31.95 6.42
CA CYS A 149 -47.21 -32.77 6.22
C CYS A 149 -48.35 -32.21 7.07
#